data_AF-A0A7S4K8W5-F1
#
_entry.id   AF-A0A7S4K8W5-F1
#
_cell.length_a   1.000
_cell.length_b   1.000
_cell.length_c   1.000
_cell.angle_alpha   90.00
_cell.angle_beta   90.00
_cell.angle_gamma   90.00
#
_symmetry.space_group_name_H-M   'P 1'
#
loop_
_entity.id
_entity.type
_entity.pdbx_description
1 polymer ?
#
loop_
_entity_poly.entity_id
_entity_poly.type
_entity_poly.pdbx_seq_one_letter_code
_entity_poly.pdbx_strand_id
1 'polypeptide(L)'
;WHYRCYEFCADPHDVDCSPAWSPPTPQRSVPATKRGIACKEVDSTDLQSLTNVVSWGYTWQVTPDRATLADWESAGIDFIPMAWGAGHVTRDDIDDTPSGAQALLGFNEPNFPDQANMLPSEAANLWPNLEAEAAEKNIPILVSPAVNFAEYNPINWLDQFFGNCTGCQGDA
;
A
#
# COMPACT_ATOMS: atom_id res chain seq x y z
N TRP A 1 12.76 7.84 -25.15
CA TRP A 1 12.39 7.77 -26.57
C TRP A 1 12.28 9.18 -27.13
N HIS A 2 12.97 9.46 -28.23
CA HIS A 2 13.15 10.76 -28.87
C HIS A 2 11.82 11.45 -29.22
N TYR A 3 11.61 12.70 -28.77
CA TYR A 3 10.64 13.59 -29.41
C TYR A 3 11.38 14.41 -30.48
N ARG A 4 11.05 14.18 -31.74
CA ARG A 4 11.48 15.04 -32.86
C ARG A 4 10.62 16.30 -32.84
N CYS A 5 11.22 17.46 -32.63
CA CYS A 5 10.60 18.73 -33.01
C CYS A 5 10.86 18.95 -34.50
N TYR A 6 9.89 18.59 -35.34
CA TYR A 6 9.78 19.16 -36.68
C TYR A 6 8.30 19.31 -36.96
N GLU A 7 7.85 20.54 -37.17
CA GLU A 7 7.27 20.94 -38.46
C GLU A 7 6.73 22.40 -38.45
N PHE A 8 6.80 23.01 -39.64
CA PHE A 8 6.17 24.24 -40.12
C PHE A 8 6.67 25.61 -39.64
N CYS A 9 7.73 26.11 -40.28
CA CYS A 9 7.78 27.51 -40.71
C CYS A 9 7.78 27.52 -42.23
N ALA A 10 6.66 27.89 -42.85
CA ALA A 10 6.50 27.95 -44.30
C ALA A 10 6.43 29.40 -44.81
N ASP A 11 7.22 30.32 -44.25
CA ASP A 11 7.49 31.62 -44.90
C ASP A 11 8.74 32.28 -44.29
N PRO A 12 9.78 32.65 -45.07
CA PRO A 12 10.96 33.35 -44.56
C PRO A 12 10.73 34.84 -44.24
N HIS A 13 9.51 35.38 -44.32
CA HIS A 13 9.20 36.79 -44.04
C HIS A 13 8.33 37.06 -42.80
N ASP A 14 7.89 36.05 -42.05
CA ASP A 14 7.14 36.26 -40.80
C ASP A 14 8.09 36.51 -39.61
N VAL A 15 8.16 37.75 -39.15
CA VAL A 15 8.98 38.20 -38.01
C VAL A 15 8.32 37.99 -36.64
N ASP A 16 7.20 37.28 -36.57
CA ASP A 16 6.50 36.98 -35.31
C ASP A 16 6.26 35.47 -35.14
N CYS A 17 7.36 34.71 -35.05
CA CYS A 17 7.32 33.30 -34.74
C CYS A 17 7.56 33.07 -33.24
N SER A 18 6.62 33.53 -32.41
CA SER A 18 6.57 33.10 -31.01
C SER A 18 5.79 31.77 -30.92
N PRO A 19 6.36 30.68 -30.36
CA PRO A 19 5.58 29.47 -30.16
C PRO A 19 4.41 29.77 -29.22
N ALA A 20 3.18 29.67 -29.75
CA ALA A 20 1.94 29.92 -29.00
C ALA A 20 1.67 28.87 -27.89
N TRP A 21 2.64 28.01 -27.59
CA TRP A 21 2.55 27.01 -26.56
C TRP A 21 3.63 27.25 -25.51
N SER A 22 3.22 27.81 -24.37
CA SER A 22 3.98 27.66 -23.14
C SER A 22 3.71 26.24 -22.59
N PRO A 23 4.74 25.48 -22.20
CA PRO A 23 4.49 24.24 -21.48
C PRO A 23 3.64 24.55 -20.25
N PRO A 24 2.64 23.71 -19.91
CA PRO A 24 1.88 23.92 -18.69
C PRO A 24 2.88 23.98 -17.52
N THR A 25 2.79 25.02 -16.70
CA THR A 25 3.46 25.05 -15.41
C THR A 25 3.11 23.75 -14.70
N PRO A 26 4.06 23.00 -14.11
CA PRO A 26 3.72 21.81 -13.34
C PRO A 26 2.74 22.24 -12.26
N GLN A 27 1.46 21.96 -12.47
CA GLN A 27 0.48 22.13 -11.42
C GLN A 27 0.90 21.14 -10.35
N ARG A 28 1.10 21.63 -9.12
CA ARG A 28 1.33 20.81 -7.93
C ARG A 28 0.32 19.67 -7.99
N SER A 29 0.79 18.49 -8.34
CA SER A 29 -0.07 17.32 -8.47
C SER A 29 -0.66 17.09 -7.11
N VAL A 30 -1.99 17.09 -7.02
CA VAL A 30 -2.65 16.38 -5.92
C VAL A 30 -2.02 14.99 -5.93
N PRO A 31 -1.43 14.52 -4.82
CA PRO A 31 -0.81 13.20 -4.78
C PRO A 31 -1.81 12.19 -5.34
N ALA A 32 -1.36 11.31 -6.22
CA ALA A 32 -2.22 10.24 -6.72
C ALA A 32 -2.61 9.37 -5.52
N THR A 33 -3.83 9.54 -5.01
CA THR A 33 -4.29 8.96 -3.73
C THR A 33 -4.26 7.44 -3.67
N LYS A 34 -4.05 6.77 -4.82
CA LYS A 34 -3.94 5.32 -4.92
C LYS A 34 -2.51 4.81 -5.01
N ARG A 35 -1.53 5.67 -5.33
CA ARG A 35 -0.15 5.21 -5.53
C ARG A 35 0.51 5.01 -4.17
N GLY A 36 0.94 3.78 -3.90
CA GLY A 36 1.72 3.44 -2.71
C GLY A 36 3.05 2.77 -3.02
N ILE A 37 3.81 2.47 -1.97
CA ILE A 37 5.11 1.78 -2.02
C ILE A 37 5.14 0.59 -1.04
N ALA A 38 5.72 -0.51 -1.48
CA ALA A 38 6.04 -1.68 -0.67
C ALA A 38 7.58 -1.80 -0.58
N CYS A 39 8.18 -1.47 0.57
CA CYS A 39 9.64 -1.46 0.71
C CYS A 39 10.06 -1.64 2.17
N LYS A 40 10.91 -2.64 2.45
CA LYS A 40 11.32 -2.99 3.82
C LYS A 40 12.31 -1.99 4.44
N GLU A 41 13.26 -1.50 3.67
CA GLU A 41 14.42 -0.74 4.17
C GLU A 41 14.38 0.74 3.76
N VAL A 42 13.17 1.31 3.67
CA VAL A 42 12.97 2.70 3.30
C VAL A 42 13.41 3.62 4.44
N ASP A 43 14.30 4.57 4.15
CA ASP A 43 14.72 5.60 5.12
C ASP A 43 14.04 6.95 4.89
N SER A 44 14.31 7.91 5.78
CA SER A 44 13.73 9.24 5.70
C SER A 44 14.12 10.03 4.44
N THR A 45 15.29 9.75 3.84
CA THR A 45 15.70 10.39 2.58
C THR A 45 14.91 9.81 1.41
N ASP A 46 14.72 8.49 1.40
CA ASP A 46 13.88 7.83 0.41
C ASP A 46 12.43 8.34 0.48
N LEU A 47 11.85 8.41 1.68
CA LEU A 47 10.49 8.95 1.90
C LEU A 47 10.36 10.41 1.44
N GLN A 48 11.36 11.25 1.74
CA GLN A 48 11.37 12.64 1.27
C GLN A 48 11.40 12.74 -0.26
N SER A 49 12.14 11.86 -0.94
CA SER A 49 12.18 11.83 -2.41
C SER A 49 10.84 11.45 -3.06
N LEU A 50 9.97 10.82 -2.27
CA LEU A 50 8.66 10.29 -2.66
C LEU A 50 7.49 11.23 -2.31
N THR A 51 7.76 12.32 -1.60
CA THR A 51 6.78 13.34 -1.22
C THR A 51 5.96 13.84 -2.43
N ASN A 52 4.65 13.92 -2.27
CA ASN A 52 3.67 14.28 -3.32
C ASN A 52 3.54 13.30 -4.51
N VAL A 53 4.28 12.18 -4.52
CA VAL A 53 4.24 11.18 -5.60
C VAL A 53 3.48 9.93 -5.17
N VAL A 54 3.73 9.46 -3.95
CA VAL A 54 3.01 8.38 -3.26
C VAL A 54 2.23 8.96 -2.09
N SER A 55 1.17 8.24 -1.72
CA SER A 55 0.24 8.64 -0.65
C SER A 55 0.25 7.69 0.53
N TRP A 56 0.65 6.43 0.32
CA TRP A 56 0.69 5.41 1.36
C TRP A 56 1.83 4.41 1.13
N GLY A 57 2.18 3.62 2.13
CA GLY A 57 3.09 2.49 1.95
C GLY A 57 3.15 1.56 3.16
N TYR A 58 3.87 0.45 2.99
CA TYR A 58 4.00 -0.59 4.01
C TYR A 58 5.34 -1.33 3.85
N THR A 59 5.77 -2.01 4.92
CA THR A 59 7.06 -2.73 4.97
C THR A 59 6.92 -4.22 5.30
N TRP A 60 5.71 -4.79 5.16
CA TRP A 60 5.35 -6.14 5.61
C TRP A 60 5.45 -6.36 7.13
N GLN A 61 5.53 -5.27 7.89
CA GLN A 61 5.63 -5.27 9.35
C GLN A 61 4.45 -4.52 9.98
N VAL A 62 4.26 -4.73 11.28
CA VAL A 62 3.34 -3.96 12.11
C VAL A 62 3.83 -2.52 12.31
N THR A 63 5.15 -2.33 12.40
CA THR A 63 5.79 -1.00 12.49
C THR A 63 6.89 -0.86 11.44
N PRO A 64 7.23 0.36 11.00
CA PRO A 64 8.28 0.54 10.00
C PRO A 64 9.65 0.05 10.48
N ASP A 65 10.45 -0.59 9.61
CA ASP A 65 11.74 -1.16 10.00
C ASP A 65 12.85 -0.10 10.22
N ARG A 66 13.04 0.81 9.24
CA ARG A 66 14.20 1.73 9.20
C ARG A 66 13.84 3.19 9.42
N ALA A 67 12.84 3.72 8.72
CA ALA A 67 12.25 5.02 9.00
C ALA A 67 11.35 4.96 10.24
N THR A 68 11.19 6.05 10.96
CA THR A 68 10.20 6.13 12.07
C THR A 68 8.82 6.53 11.55
N LEU A 69 7.74 6.24 12.28
CA LEU A 69 6.39 6.74 11.92
C LEU A 69 6.37 8.27 11.71
N ALA A 70 7.16 9.02 12.48
CA ALA A 70 7.29 10.47 12.32
C ALA A 70 7.95 10.87 10.98
N ASP A 71 8.86 10.04 10.44
CA ASP A 71 9.44 10.28 9.11
C ASP A 71 8.40 10.08 8.00
N TRP A 72 7.55 9.05 8.11
CA TRP A 72 6.43 8.80 7.20
C TRP A 72 5.41 9.94 7.24
N GLU A 73 5.01 10.37 8.44
CA GLU A 73 4.11 11.52 8.64
C GLU A 73 4.69 12.81 8.06
N SER A 74 5.98 13.07 8.29
CA SER A 74 6.70 14.25 7.77
C SER A 74 6.75 14.28 6.24
N ALA A 75 6.84 13.11 5.60
CA ALA A 75 6.77 12.97 4.14
C ALA A 75 5.32 13.06 3.59
N GLY A 76 4.31 13.08 4.46
CA GLY A 76 2.90 13.04 4.07
C GLY A 76 2.52 11.72 3.40
N ILE A 77 3.13 10.61 3.82
CA ILE A 77 2.88 9.26 3.32
C ILE A 77 2.31 8.44 4.48
N ASP A 78 1.09 7.93 4.31
CA ASP A 78 0.46 7.09 5.33
C ASP A 78 1.16 5.73 5.42
N PHE A 79 1.68 5.39 6.60
CA PHE A 79 2.16 4.03 6.86
C PHE A 79 0.98 3.12 7.19
N ILE A 80 0.89 1.99 6.49
CA ILE A 80 -0.16 0.99 6.67
C ILE A 80 0.47 -0.27 7.29
N PRO A 81 0.14 -0.63 8.55
CA PRO A 81 0.66 -1.84 9.21
C PRO A 81 0.15 -3.12 8.53
N MET A 82 0.91 -4.20 8.68
CA MET A 82 0.53 -5.53 8.18
C MET A 82 0.71 -6.60 9.26
N ALA A 83 -0.36 -7.36 9.52
CA ALA A 83 -0.28 -8.61 10.26
C ALA A 83 0.14 -9.71 9.29
N TRP A 84 1.45 -9.91 9.13
CA TRP A 84 1.99 -10.73 8.04
C TRP A 84 1.54 -12.20 8.06
N GLY A 85 1.33 -12.79 9.23
CA GLY A 85 0.89 -14.18 9.36
C GLY A 85 0.43 -14.50 10.78
N ALA A 86 0.24 -15.79 11.10
CA ALA A 86 -0.32 -16.23 12.38
C ALA A 86 0.43 -15.73 13.63
N GLY A 87 1.74 -15.46 13.50
CA GLY A 87 2.57 -14.91 14.58
C GLY A 87 2.47 -13.40 14.77
N HIS A 88 1.63 -12.69 14.00
CA HIS A 88 1.49 -11.22 14.01
C HIS A 88 0.09 -10.77 14.45
N VAL A 89 -0.60 -11.60 15.22
CA VAL A 89 -1.91 -11.31 15.83
C VAL A 89 -1.87 -11.63 17.32
N THR A 90 -0.68 -11.53 17.92
CA THR A 90 -0.48 -11.69 19.36
C THR A 90 -0.77 -10.40 20.10
N ARG A 91 -0.86 -10.44 21.43
CA ARG A 91 -1.09 -9.22 22.21
C ARG A 91 0.05 -8.21 22.03
N ASP A 92 1.28 -8.67 21.88
CA ASP A 92 2.44 -7.80 21.69
C ASP A 92 2.35 -7.09 20.32
N ASP A 93 1.97 -7.80 19.26
CA ASP A 93 1.75 -7.19 17.93
C ASP A 93 0.63 -6.15 17.94
N ILE A 94 -0.47 -6.47 18.65
CA ILE A 94 -1.55 -5.52 18.87
C ILE A 94 -0.99 -4.28 19.56
N ASP A 95 -0.26 -4.42 20.66
CA ASP A 95 0.28 -3.26 21.39
C ASP A 95 1.21 -2.41 20.52
N ASP A 96 2.02 -3.00 19.64
CA ASP A 96 2.92 -2.31 18.71
C ASP A 96 2.22 -1.66 17.51
N THR A 97 1.01 -2.09 17.17
CA THR A 97 0.28 -1.56 16.01
C THR A 97 -0.01 -0.06 16.16
N PRO A 98 0.34 0.78 15.15
CA PRO A 98 0.07 2.21 15.20
C PRO A 98 -1.42 2.50 15.30
N SER A 99 -1.81 3.31 16.28
CA SER A 99 -3.20 3.77 16.41
C SER A 99 -3.54 4.79 15.32
N GLY A 100 -4.77 4.73 14.79
CA GLY A 100 -5.27 5.68 13.81
C GLY A 100 -4.70 5.51 12.41
N ALA A 101 -4.02 4.41 12.11
CA ALA A 101 -3.70 4.04 10.73
C ALA A 101 -5.00 3.94 9.89
N GLN A 102 -4.93 4.29 8.61
CA GLN A 102 -6.13 4.31 7.76
C GLN A 102 -6.67 2.91 7.44
N ALA A 103 -5.79 1.92 7.43
CA ALA A 103 -6.10 0.52 7.18
C ALA A 103 -5.11 -0.39 7.91
N LEU A 104 -5.46 -1.67 8.02
CA LEU A 104 -4.59 -2.74 8.48
C LEU A 104 -4.59 -3.85 7.42
N LEU A 105 -3.40 -4.23 6.94
CA LEU A 105 -3.23 -5.28 5.96
C LEU A 105 -3.25 -6.66 6.63
N GLY A 106 -4.05 -7.58 6.10
CA GLY A 106 -4.10 -8.96 6.54
C GLY A 106 -2.88 -9.79 6.10
N PHE A 107 -3.01 -11.11 6.23
CA PHE A 107 -1.90 -12.06 6.06
C PHE A 107 -1.27 -12.03 4.66
N ASN A 108 0.06 -12.13 4.59
CA ASN A 108 0.85 -12.03 3.38
C ASN A 108 1.04 -13.39 2.70
N GLU A 109 0.49 -13.55 1.50
CA GLU A 109 0.59 -14.74 0.67
C GLU A 109 0.37 -16.04 1.46
N PRO A 110 -0.76 -16.17 2.19
CA PRO A 110 -1.00 -17.36 3.01
C PRO A 110 -1.07 -18.64 2.19
N ASN A 111 -1.33 -18.55 0.88
CA ASN A 111 -1.36 -19.68 -0.02
C ASN A 111 0.04 -20.09 -0.55
N PHE A 112 1.12 -19.46 -0.11
CA PHE A 112 2.50 -19.79 -0.45
C PHE A 112 3.27 -20.43 0.74
N PRO A 113 3.97 -21.56 0.53
CA PRO A 113 4.73 -22.25 1.58
C PRO A 113 5.87 -21.42 2.20
N ASP A 114 6.51 -20.56 1.41
CA ASP A 114 7.66 -19.74 1.84
C ASP A 114 7.24 -18.36 2.42
N GLN A 115 5.93 -18.15 2.59
CA GLN A 115 5.34 -16.89 3.07
C GLN A 115 4.55 -17.17 4.35
N ALA A 116 3.37 -16.56 4.55
CA ALA A 116 2.60 -16.80 5.77
C ALA A 116 2.18 -18.28 5.91
N ASN A 117 2.02 -18.99 4.79
CA ASN A 117 1.76 -20.44 4.73
C ASN A 117 0.63 -20.88 5.68
N MET A 118 -0.57 -20.39 5.42
CA MET A 118 -1.75 -20.61 6.25
C MET A 118 -2.86 -21.28 5.44
N LEU A 119 -3.56 -22.21 6.08
CA LEU A 119 -4.80 -22.76 5.51
C LEU A 119 -5.91 -21.69 5.56
N PRO A 120 -6.87 -21.70 4.62
CA PRO A 120 -8.01 -20.77 4.67
C PRO A 120 -8.78 -20.81 5.99
N SER A 121 -8.96 -22.01 6.57
CA SER A 121 -9.63 -22.19 7.86
C SER A 121 -8.83 -21.65 9.04
N GLU A 122 -7.50 -21.73 8.98
CA GLU A 122 -6.62 -21.17 10.01
C GLU A 122 -6.66 -19.64 9.98
N ALA A 123 -6.53 -19.05 8.78
CA ALA A 123 -6.66 -17.61 8.60
C ALA A 123 -8.03 -17.10 9.07
N ALA A 124 -9.12 -17.80 8.74
CA ALA A 124 -10.46 -17.45 9.20
C ALA A 124 -10.60 -17.53 10.73
N ASN A 125 -9.99 -18.52 11.38
CA ASN A 125 -10.01 -18.64 12.84
C ASN A 125 -9.24 -17.54 13.56
N LEU A 126 -8.19 -16.99 12.93
CA LEU A 126 -7.37 -15.91 13.49
C LEU A 126 -7.91 -14.52 13.15
N TRP A 127 -8.73 -14.39 12.12
CA TRP A 127 -9.28 -13.11 11.67
C TRP A 127 -9.99 -12.31 12.77
N PRO A 128 -10.78 -12.90 13.69
CA PRO A 128 -11.40 -12.15 14.78
C PRO A 128 -10.40 -11.43 15.70
N ASN A 129 -9.16 -11.94 15.82
CA ASN A 129 -8.12 -11.25 16.58
C ASN A 129 -7.66 -9.98 15.84
N LEU A 130 -7.56 -10.04 14.51
CA LEU A 130 -7.23 -8.91 13.66
C LEU A 130 -8.35 -7.84 13.67
N GLU A 131 -9.61 -8.27 13.72
CA GLU A 131 -10.75 -7.37 13.91
C GLU A 131 -10.71 -6.66 15.27
N ALA A 132 -10.39 -7.41 16.33
CA ALA A 132 -10.25 -6.85 17.67
C ALA A 132 -9.08 -5.84 17.73
N GLU A 133 -7.96 -6.14 17.07
CA GLU A 133 -6.81 -5.25 16.93
C GLU A 133 -7.20 -3.94 16.24
N ALA A 134 -7.82 -4.03 15.05
CA ALA A 134 -8.25 -2.86 14.30
C ALA A 134 -9.24 -2.01 15.11
N ALA A 135 -10.18 -2.64 15.81
CA ALA A 135 -11.12 -1.95 16.70
C ALA A 135 -10.39 -1.24 17.86
N GLU A 136 -9.45 -1.90 18.52
CA GLU A 136 -8.68 -1.32 19.63
C GLU A 136 -7.81 -0.14 19.15
N LYS A 137 -7.26 -0.23 17.94
CA LYS A 137 -6.39 0.80 17.34
C LYS A 137 -7.13 1.87 16.56
N ASN A 138 -8.46 1.83 16.53
CA ASN A 138 -9.32 2.74 15.75
C ASN A 138 -8.98 2.75 14.25
N ILE A 139 -8.64 1.57 13.71
CA ILE A 139 -8.36 1.37 12.29
C ILE A 139 -9.66 0.95 11.60
N PRO A 140 -10.18 1.74 10.65
CA PRO A 140 -11.52 1.52 10.10
C PRO A 140 -11.58 0.50 8.97
N ILE A 141 -10.45 0.16 8.35
CA ILE A 141 -10.38 -0.68 7.14
C ILE A 141 -9.49 -1.90 7.41
N LEU A 142 -10.05 -3.09 7.18
CA LEU A 142 -9.31 -4.35 7.13
C LEU A 142 -9.17 -4.83 5.69
N VAL A 143 -7.94 -4.99 5.23
CA VAL A 143 -7.64 -5.50 3.89
C VAL A 143 -7.44 -7.01 3.99
N SER A 144 -8.17 -7.76 3.17
CA SER A 144 -8.13 -9.23 3.11
C SER A 144 -6.71 -9.79 2.91
N PRO A 145 -6.50 -11.10 3.18
CA PRO A 145 -5.20 -11.72 2.96
C PRO A 145 -4.71 -11.56 1.52
N ALA A 146 -3.46 -11.13 1.38
CA ALA A 146 -2.84 -10.83 0.08
C ALA A 146 -2.40 -12.13 -0.60
N VAL A 147 -3.29 -12.78 -1.36
CA VAL A 147 -2.97 -14.01 -2.11
C VAL A 147 -2.25 -13.73 -3.43
N ASN A 148 -1.50 -14.72 -3.93
CA ASN A 148 -0.84 -14.66 -5.23
C ASN A 148 -0.99 -16.00 -6.00
N PHE A 149 -0.50 -16.12 -7.23
CA PHE A 149 -0.58 -17.36 -8.01
C PHE A 149 0.37 -18.45 -7.48
N ALA A 150 -0.12 -19.26 -6.54
CA ALA A 150 0.59 -20.41 -5.98
C ALA A 150 0.11 -21.75 -6.59
N GLU A 151 0.66 -22.86 -6.09
CA GLU A 151 0.10 -24.20 -6.31
C GLU A 151 -1.36 -24.26 -5.82
N TYR A 152 -1.65 -23.63 -4.68
CA TYR A 152 -3.03 -23.39 -4.25
C TYR A 152 -3.58 -22.13 -4.93
N ASN A 153 -4.52 -22.34 -5.86
CA ASN A 153 -5.24 -21.30 -6.57
C ASN A 153 -5.76 -20.18 -5.61
N PRO A 154 -5.42 -18.90 -5.87
CA PRO A 154 -5.74 -17.79 -4.97
C PRO A 154 -7.25 -17.55 -4.81
N ILE A 155 -8.03 -17.74 -5.87
CA ILE A 155 -9.49 -17.56 -5.83
C ILE A 155 -10.12 -18.63 -4.93
N ASN A 156 -9.74 -19.90 -5.11
CA ASN A 156 -10.23 -20.98 -4.26
C ASN A 156 -9.83 -20.81 -2.79
N TRP A 157 -8.62 -20.28 -2.54
CA TRP A 157 -8.15 -19.98 -1.19
C TRP A 157 -9.03 -18.89 -0.54
N LEU A 158 -9.28 -17.78 -1.25
CA LEU A 158 -10.14 -16.69 -0.78
C LEU A 158 -11.60 -17.14 -0.59
N ASP A 159 -12.16 -17.91 -1.53
CA ASP A 159 -13.53 -18.45 -1.42
C ASP A 159 -13.70 -19.30 -0.15
N GLN A 160 -12.71 -20.13 0.17
CA GLN A 160 -12.73 -20.93 1.40
C GLN A 160 -12.50 -20.08 2.64
N PHE A 161 -11.64 -19.06 2.58
CA PHE A 161 -11.43 -18.14 3.68
C PHE A 161 -12.73 -17.43 4.05
N PHE A 162 -13.39 -16.76 3.10
CA PHE A 162 -14.67 -16.10 3.34
C PHE A 162 -15.80 -17.09 3.68
N GLY A 163 -15.78 -18.30 3.10
CA GLY A 163 -16.71 -19.37 3.45
C GLY A 163 -16.57 -19.87 4.89
N ASN A 164 -15.35 -19.83 5.45
CA ASN A 164 -15.07 -20.16 6.85
C ASN A 164 -15.28 -18.96 7.80
N CYS A 165 -15.26 -17.73 7.28
CA CYS A 165 -15.31 -16.47 8.03
C CYS A 165 -16.63 -15.70 7.77
N THR A 166 -17.78 -16.35 8.00
CA THR A 166 -19.09 -15.81 7.58
C THR A 166 -19.57 -14.55 8.31
N GLY A 167 -18.92 -14.18 9.42
CA GLY A 167 -19.19 -12.95 10.18
C GLY A 167 -18.07 -11.92 10.13
N CYS A 168 -17.04 -12.16 9.31
CA CYS A 168 -15.82 -11.38 9.32
C CYS A 168 -15.91 -10.13 8.43
N GLN A 169 -15.35 -9.03 8.89
CA GLN A 169 -15.11 -7.80 8.17
C GLN A 169 -13.92 -7.97 7.23
N GLY A 170 -14.15 -7.75 5.94
CA GLY A 170 -13.11 -7.56 4.93
C GLY A 170 -13.56 -6.45 4.00
N ASP A 171 -12.86 -5.32 4.04
CA ASP A 171 -13.28 -4.09 3.35
C ASP A 171 -12.64 -3.93 1.96
N ALA A 172 -11.51 -4.61 1.73
CA ALA A 172 -10.75 -4.57 0.48
C ALA A 172 -10.03 -5.88 0.16
#